data_AF-A0A7J8D7R0-F1
#
_entry.id   AF-A0A7J8D7R0-F1
#
_cell.length_a   1.000
_cell.length_b   1.000
_cell.length_c   1.000
_cell.angle_alpha   90.00
_cell.angle_beta   90.00
_cell.angle_gamma   90.00
#
_symmetry.space_group_name_H-M   'P 1'
#
loop_
_entity.id
_entity.type
_entity.pdbx_description
1 polymer ?
#
loop_
_entity_poly.entity_id
_entity_poly.type
_entity_poly.pdbx_seq_one_letter_code
_entity_poly.pdbx_strand_id
1 'polypeptide(L)'
;MEVGTNTPLEAVLNFPKYCEPVVKGEASERDTRKLWRNIEPHLKKAMQTVYLREISSSQWEKLQKDDTDLGQLKGLSAYTHVELPYYSKFILIAAYLASYNPARTDKRFFLKHHGKIKKTNFLKKHEKTSNHLLGPKLFPLDRLLAILYSIVDSRVAPTANIFSQITSLVTLQLLTLVGHDDQLDGPKYKCTVSLDFIRAIARTVNFDIIKYLYDFL
;
A
#
# COMPACT_ATOMS: atom_id res chain seq x y z
N MET A 1 23.03 12.14 -22.67
CA MET A 1 21.59 11.85 -22.64
C MET A 1 21.34 10.72 -23.61
N GLU A 2 21.44 9.49 -23.13
CA GLU A 2 21.19 8.30 -23.94
C GLU A 2 19.68 8.14 -24.11
N VAL A 3 19.25 8.17 -25.37
CA VAL A 3 17.87 7.95 -25.80
C VAL A 3 17.59 6.46 -25.67
N GLY A 4 16.53 6.12 -24.94
CA GLY A 4 16.17 4.76 -24.54
C GLY A 4 16.11 3.75 -25.67
N THR A 5 17.00 2.77 -25.62
CA THR A 5 17.02 1.54 -26.44
C THR A 5 16.47 0.35 -25.66
N ASN A 6 15.28 0.48 -25.05
CA ASN A 6 14.67 -0.65 -24.31
C ASN A 6 13.88 -1.64 -25.17
N THR A 7 13.77 -1.42 -26.49
CA THR A 7 12.93 -2.22 -27.39
C THR A 7 13.47 -3.59 -27.84
N PRO A 8 14.78 -3.93 -27.85
CA PRO A 8 15.21 -5.23 -28.39
C PRO A 8 14.91 -6.45 -27.50
N LEU A 9 15.00 -6.30 -26.17
CA LEU A 9 14.98 -7.46 -25.25
C LEU A 9 13.58 -8.06 -25.06
N GLU A 10 12.55 -7.22 -25.07
CA GLU A 10 11.17 -7.64 -24.81
C GLU A 10 10.51 -8.29 -26.04
N ALA A 11 10.90 -7.86 -27.25
CA ALA A 11 10.48 -8.50 -28.49
C ALA A 11 11.06 -9.93 -28.59
N VAL A 12 12.34 -10.10 -28.23
CA VAL A 12 13.00 -11.41 -28.18
C VAL A 12 12.33 -12.35 -27.17
N LEU A 13 11.89 -11.81 -26.03
CA LEU A 13 11.22 -12.57 -24.97
C LEU A 13 9.86 -13.16 -25.39
N ASN A 14 9.10 -12.45 -26.23
CA ASN A 14 7.75 -12.88 -26.62
C ASN A 14 7.69 -13.59 -27.98
N PHE A 15 8.77 -13.49 -28.78
CA PHE A 15 8.86 -14.11 -30.11
C PHE A 15 8.68 -15.64 -30.10
N PRO A 16 9.21 -16.42 -29.13
CA PRO A 16 8.97 -17.87 -29.08
C PRO A 16 7.49 -18.24 -28.97
N LYS A 17 6.70 -17.46 -28.22
CA LYS A 17 5.26 -17.68 -28.08
C LYS A 17 4.47 -17.24 -29.32
N TYR A 18 5.00 -16.30 -30.10
CA TYR A 18 4.42 -15.88 -31.38
C TYR A 18 4.48 -16.99 -32.42
N CYS A 19 5.62 -17.67 -32.55
CA CYS A 19 5.85 -18.69 -33.57
C CYS A 19 5.33 -20.09 -33.17
N GLU A 20 4.90 -20.29 -31.92
CA GLU A 20 4.42 -21.58 -31.41
C GLU A 20 3.34 -22.24 -32.30
N PRO A 21 2.29 -21.54 -32.81
CA PRO A 21 1.29 -22.17 -33.69
C PRO A 21 1.85 -22.60 -35.04
N VAL A 22 2.93 -21.95 -35.51
CA VAL A 22 3.62 -22.32 -36.76
C VAL A 22 4.47 -23.57 -36.52
N VAL A 23 5.19 -23.63 -35.40
CA VAL A 23 6.00 -24.79 -35.01
C VAL A 23 5.13 -26.03 -34.77
N LYS A 24 3.93 -25.85 -34.20
CA LYS A 24 2.95 -26.92 -33.98
C LYS A 24 2.18 -27.34 -35.24
N GLY A 25 2.31 -26.59 -36.35
CA GLY A 25 1.60 -26.86 -37.60
C GLY A 25 0.11 -26.48 -37.60
N GLU A 26 -0.34 -25.70 -36.61
CA GLU A 26 -1.74 -25.26 -36.44
C GLU A 26 -2.07 -24.02 -37.28
N ALA A 27 -1.04 -23.26 -37.68
CA ALA A 27 -1.15 -22.05 -38.50
C ALA A 27 0.01 -21.95 -39.50
N SER A 28 -0.25 -21.34 -40.67
CA SER A 28 0.80 -20.96 -41.62
C SER A 28 1.43 -19.63 -41.22
N GLU A 29 2.66 -19.36 -41.67
CA GLU A 29 3.33 -18.05 -41.55
C GLU A 29 2.48 -16.89 -42.12
N ARG A 30 1.59 -17.19 -43.08
CA ARG A 30 0.70 -16.19 -43.70
C ARG A 30 -0.59 -15.96 -42.92
N ASP A 31 -0.90 -16.78 -41.92
CA ASP A 31 -2.13 -16.69 -41.11
C ASP A 31 -2.01 -15.63 -40.00
N THR A 32 -1.71 -14.39 -40.39
CA THR A 32 -1.42 -13.26 -39.49
C THR A 32 -2.50 -13.04 -38.42
N ARG A 33 -3.78 -13.20 -38.76
CA ARG A 33 -4.90 -13.07 -37.81
C ARG A 33 -4.90 -14.16 -36.73
N LYS A 34 -4.55 -15.40 -37.08
CA LYS A 34 -4.49 -16.51 -36.10
C LYS A 34 -3.31 -16.31 -35.15
N LEU A 35 -2.14 -15.92 -35.69
CA LEU A 35 -0.95 -15.63 -34.89
C LEU A 35 -1.18 -14.46 -33.94
N TRP A 36 -1.79 -13.38 -34.43
CA TRP A 36 -2.16 -12.23 -33.59
C TRP A 36 -3.13 -12.62 -32.47
N ARG A 37 -4.19 -13.37 -32.78
CA ARG A 37 -5.18 -13.81 -31.77
C ARG A 37 -4.57 -14.70 -30.68
N ASN A 38 -3.54 -15.47 -31.02
CA ASN A 38 -2.79 -16.29 -30.06
C ASN A 38 -1.94 -15.42 -29.12
N ILE A 39 -1.19 -14.45 -29.66
CA ILE A 39 -0.22 -13.67 -28.89
C ILE A 39 -0.82 -12.45 -28.17
N GLU A 40 -1.92 -11.87 -28.67
CA GLU A 40 -2.56 -10.69 -28.10
C GLU A 40 -2.82 -10.77 -26.58
N PRO A 41 -3.44 -11.85 -26.03
CA PRO A 41 -3.64 -11.96 -24.59
C PRO A 41 -2.30 -12.07 -23.82
N HIS A 42 -1.29 -12.70 -24.41
CA HIS A 42 0.04 -12.82 -23.81
C HIS A 42 0.74 -11.46 -23.73
N LEU A 43 0.68 -10.65 -24.79
CA LEU A 43 1.24 -9.29 -24.79
C LEU A 43 0.55 -8.38 -23.78
N LYS A 44 -0.79 -8.42 -23.72
CA LYS A 44 -1.55 -7.67 -22.70
C LYS A 44 -1.11 -8.04 -21.28
N LYS A 45 -0.82 -9.32 -21.03
CA LYS A 45 -0.34 -9.83 -19.73
C LYS A 45 1.13 -9.46 -19.47
N ALA A 46 2.01 -9.55 -20.46
CA ALA A 46 3.41 -9.14 -20.37
C ALA A 46 3.54 -7.64 -20.07
N MET A 47 2.68 -6.81 -20.70
CA MET A 47 2.59 -5.37 -20.48
C MET A 47 2.24 -5.00 -19.02
N GLN A 48 1.50 -5.86 -18.33
CA GLN A 48 1.12 -5.61 -16.93
C GLN A 48 2.12 -6.17 -15.91
N THR A 49 3.12 -6.94 -16.33
CA THR A 49 4.00 -7.70 -15.41
C THR A 49 5.48 -7.42 -15.67
N VAL A 50 5.99 -7.78 -16.85
CA VAL A 50 7.40 -7.60 -17.24
C VAL A 50 7.72 -6.12 -17.45
N TYR A 51 6.84 -5.40 -18.12
CA TYR A 51 7.02 -3.95 -18.39
C TYR A 51 7.00 -3.11 -17.10
N LEU A 52 6.21 -3.52 -16.11
CA LEU A 52 6.20 -2.92 -14.76
C LEU A 52 7.33 -3.45 -13.87
N ARG A 53 8.19 -4.34 -14.39
CA ARG A 53 9.26 -5.06 -13.68
C ARG A 53 8.79 -5.80 -12.42
N GLU A 54 7.55 -6.26 -12.41
CA GLU A 54 7.04 -7.04 -11.28
C GLU A 54 7.67 -8.44 -11.18
N ILE A 55 8.19 -8.94 -12.32
CA ILE A 55 8.80 -10.26 -12.49
C ILE A 55 10.09 -10.08 -13.30
N SER A 56 11.17 -10.80 -12.96
CA SER A 56 12.40 -10.73 -13.75
C SER A 56 12.24 -11.37 -15.13
N SER A 57 13.07 -10.98 -16.10
CA SER A 57 13.12 -11.61 -17.43
C SER A 57 13.39 -13.11 -17.34
N SER A 58 14.27 -13.55 -16.44
CA SER A 58 14.60 -14.96 -16.22
C SER A 58 13.47 -15.77 -15.58
N GLN A 59 12.62 -15.15 -14.74
CA GLN A 59 11.42 -15.79 -14.22
C GLN A 59 10.34 -15.89 -15.30
N TRP A 60 10.21 -14.88 -16.16
CA TRP A 60 9.27 -14.89 -17.28
C TRP A 60 9.58 -15.96 -18.33
N GLU A 61 10.85 -16.14 -18.69
CA GLU A 61 11.28 -17.19 -19.62
C GLU A 61 10.98 -18.60 -19.11
N LYS A 62 11.12 -18.85 -17.81
CA LYS A 62 10.78 -20.15 -17.20
C LYS A 62 9.29 -20.43 -17.30
N LEU A 63 8.45 -19.42 -17.06
CA LEU A 63 6.99 -19.56 -17.17
C LEU A 63 6.51 -19.91 -18.58
N GLN A 64 7.17 -19.36 -19.60
CA GLN A 64 6.86 -19.70 -20.99
C GLN A 64 7.21 -21.15 -21.33
N LYS A 65 8.24 -21.72 -20.69
CA LYS A 65 8.69 -23.11 -20.92
C LYS A 65 7.83 -24.14 -20.19
N ASP A 66 7.40 -23.84 -18.97
CA ASP A 66 6.68 -24.79 -18.11
C ASP A 66 5.15 -24.77 -18.31
N ASP A 67 4.63 -24.00 -19.29
CA ASP A 67 3.19 -23.72 -19.54
C ASP A 67 2.40 -23.42 -18.25
N THR A 68 3.11 -22.88 -17.25
CA THR A 68 2.58 -22.68 -15.91
C THR A 68 1.81 -21.37 -15.88
N ASP A 69 0.58 -21.42 -15.37
CA ASP A 69 -0.29 -20.26 -15.40
C ASP A 69 0.27 -19.13 -14.52
N LEU A 70 0.65 -18.05 -15.19
CA LEU A 70 1.32 -16.85 -14.64
C LEU A 70 0.54 -16.16 -13.50
N GLY A 71 -0.72 -16.53 -13.26
CA GLY A 71 -1.53 -16.04 -12.14
C GLY A 71 -1.04 -16.52 -10.77
N GLN A 72 -0.17 -17.53 -10.70
CA GLN A 72 0.38 -18.04 -9.44
C GLN A 72 1.60 -17.27 -8.91
N LEU A 73 2.32 -16.53 -9.76
CA LEU A 73 3.47 -15.75 -9.31
C LEU A 73 3.03 -14.39 -8.76
N LYS A 74 3.16 -14.25 -7.44
CA LYS A 74 3.11 -12.97 -6.76
C LYS A 74 4.33 -12.14 -7.17
N GLY A 75 4.15 -11.14 -8.03
CA GLY A 75 5.17 -10.16 -8.36
C GLY A 75 5.60 -9.34 -7.13
N LEU A 76 6.65 -8.53 -7.26
CA LEU A 76 7.17 -7.68 -6.16
C LEU A 76 6.07 -6.87 -5.42
N SER A 77 5.06 -6.40 -6.16
CA SER A 77 3.88 -5.67 -5.65
C SER A 77 3.03 -6.48 -4.66
N ALA A 78 3.02 -7.82 -4.76
CA ALA A 78 2.26 -8.69 -3.88
C ALA A 78 2.99 -9.00 -2.55
N TYR A 79 4.25 -8.60 -2.39
CA TYR A 79 5.02 -8.72 -1.13
C TYR A 79 4.80 -7.54 -0.18
N THR A 80 3.56 -7.06 -0.05
CA THR A 80 3.18 -6.06 0.94
C THR A 80 3.12 -6.62 2.38
N HIS A 81 3.58 -7.85 2.61
CA HIS A 81 3.58 -8.48 3.93
C HIS A 81 4.88 -8.17 4.68
N VAL A 82 4.91 -7.02 5.37
CA VAL A 82 5.99 -6.67 6.29
C VAL A 82 5.63 -7.17 7.70
N GLU A 83 6.46 -8.04 8.27
CA GLU A 83 6.32 -8.44 9.67
C GLU A 83 6.89 -7.36 10.59
N LEU A 84 6.01 -6.81 11.43
CA LEU A 84 6.36 -5.78 12.42
C LEU A 84 6.10 -6.28 13.83
N PRO A 85 6.85 -5.82 14.85
CA PRO A 85 6.53 -6.08 16.25
C PRO A 85 5.12 -5.59 16.62
N TYR A 86 4.50 -6.21 17.63
CA TYR A 86 3.12 -5.92 18.04
C TYR A 86 2.87 -4.41 18.25
N TYR A 87 3.70 -3.73 19.05
CA TYR A 87 3.55 -2.30 19.30
C TYR A 87 3.81 -1.45 18.05
N SER A 88 4.74 -1.85 17.19
CA SER A 88 5.00 -1.17 15.92
C SER A 88 3.79 -1.21 14.99
N LYS A 89 3.04 -2.34 14.96
CA LYS A 89 1.77 -2.44 14.23
C LYS A 89 0.75 -1.42 14.74
N PHE A 90 0.56 -1.33 16.06
CA PHE A 90 -0.39 -0.39 16.66
C PHE A 90 0.04 1.08 16.50
N ILE A 91 1.34 1.38 16.61
CA ILE A 91 1.89 2.71 16.33
C ILE A 91 1.57 3.11 14.88
N LEU A 92 1.78 2.19 13.94
CA LEU A 92 1.50 2.47 12.53
C LEU A 92 0.01 2.66 12.25
N ILE A 93 -0.86 1.87 12.88
CA ILE A 93 -2.33 2.03 12.79
C ILE A 93 -2.75 3.39 13.36
N ALA A 94 -2.25 3.75 14.54
CA ALA A 94 -2.54 5.04 15.17
C ALA A 94 -2.06 6.21 14.30
N ALA A 95 -0.87 6.11 13.71
CA ALA A 95 -0.33 7.09 12.80
C ALA A 95 -1.16 7.25 11.53
N TYR A 96 -1.66 6.14 10.96
CA TYR A 96 -2.57 6.19 9.81
C TYR A 96 -3.86 6.92 10.16
N LEU A 97 -4.47 6.57 11.30
CA LEU A 97 -5.67 7.26 11.80
C LEU A 97 -5.42 8.75 12.04
N ALA A 98 -4.26 9.11 12.62
CA ALA A 98 -3.88 10.50 12.83
C ALA A 98 -3.71 11.26 11.49
N SER A 99 -3.10 10.66 10.48
CA SER A 99 -2.89 11.31 9.17
C SER A 99 -4.17 11.50 8.36
N TYR A 100 -5.09 10.53 8.38
CA TYR A 100 -6.26 10.55 7.50
C TYR A 100 -7.52 11.10 8.17
N ASN A 101 -7.60 11.10 9.51
CA ASN A 101 -8.71 11.72 10.21
C ASN A 101 -8.43 13.19 10.55
N PRO A 102 -9.42 14.09 10.41
CA PRO A 102 -9.32 15.45 10.94
C PRO A 102 -9.23 15.44 12.48
N ALA A 103 -8.32 16.23 13.08
CA ALA A 103 -8.13 16.27 14.55
C ALA A 103 -9.41 16.55 15.36
N ARG A 104 -10.38 17.29 14.77
CA ARG A 104 -11.70 17.54 15.39
C ARG A 104 -12.52 16.27 15.67
N THR A 105 -12.22 15.16 15.00
CA THR A 105 -12.96 13.90 15.14
C THR A 105 -12.38 12.98 16.21
N ASP A 106 -11.15 13.25 16.69
CA ASP A 106 -10.43 12.37 17.62
C ASP A 106 -11.24 12.10 18.90
N LYS A 107 -11.87 13.14 19.47
CA LYS A 107 -12.72 13.00 20.66
C LYS A 107 -13.81 11.96 20.43
N ARG A 108 -14.49 11.97 19.28
CA ARG A 108 -15.60 11.06 18.97
C ARG A 108 -15.13 9.61 18.87
N PHE A 109 -13.95 9.38 18.29
CA PHE A 109 -13.45 8.03 18.00
C PHE A 109 -12.67 7.40 19.16
N PHE A 110 -11.93 8.18 19.92
CA PHE A 110 -10.88 7.67 20.81
C PHE A 110 -11.14 7.92 22.30
N LEU A 111 -12.20 8.63 22.67
CA LEU A 111 -12.53 8.84 24.08
C LEU A 111 -13.45 7.71 24.59
N LYS A 112 -12.91 6.75 25.35
CA LYS A 112 -13.63 5.55 25.85
C LYS A 112 -14.77 5.87 26.85
N HIS A 113 -14.76 7.03 27.50
CA HIS A 113 -15.80 7.46 28.46
C HIS A 113 -16.63 8.62 27.93
N HIS A 114 -17.33 8.38 26.85
CA HIS A 114 -18.40 9.27 26.44
C HIS A 114 -19.63 9.00 27.30
N GLY A 115 -19.88 9.85 28.29
CA GLY A 115 -21.26 10.11 28.72
C GLY A 115 -22.10 10.45 27.48
N LYS A 116 -23.41 10.15 27.51
CA LYS A 116 -24.36 10.29 26.37
C LYS A 116 -23.91 11.35 25.35
N ILE A 117 -23.19 10.93 24.31
CA ILE A 117 -22.88 11.82 23.19
C ILE A 117 -24.23 12.17 22.62
N LYS A 118 -24.69 13.40 22.90
CA LYS A 118 -25.79 13.98 22.15
C LYS A 118 -25.39 13.82 20.70
N LYS A 119 -26.23 13.16 19.90
CA LYS A 119 -26.14 13.16 18.44
C LYS A 119 -26.32 14.60 17.97
N THR A 120 -25.39 15.48 18.27
CA THR A 120 -25.35 16.82 17.71
C THR A 120 -25.10 16.58 16.25
N ASN A 121 -26.03 17.03 15.44
CA ASN A 121 -26.05 16.98 13.99
C ASN A 121 -24.77 17.58 13.40
N PHE A 122 -23.65 16.87 13.50
CA PHE A 122 -22.57 16.95 12.52
C PHE A 122 -23.03 16.16 11.30
N LEU A 123 -24.22 16.54 10.81
CA LEU A 123 -24.67 16.28 9.46
C LEU A 123 -23.48 16.64 8.60
N LYS A 124 -22.99 15.65 7.87
CA LYS A 124 -21.95 15.73 6.86
C LYS A 124 -21.98 17.12 6.22
N LYS A 125 -21.21 18.08 6.75
CA LYS A 125 -20.80 19.23 5.93
C LYS A 125 -19.92 18.52 4.94
N HIS A 126 -20.51 18.21 3.79
CA HIS A 126 -19.93 17.45 2.71
C HIS A 126 -18.59 18.12 2.41
N GLU A 127 -17.53 17.66 3.06
CA GLU A 127 -16.17 17.97 2.67
C GLU A 127 -16.13 17.25 1.32
N LYS A 128 -16.35 18.02 0.24
CA LYS A 128 -16.70 17.50 -1.09
C LYS A 128 -15.60 16.58 -1.65
N THR A 129 -14.47 16.52 -0.96
CA THR A 129 -13.29 15.72 -1.22
C THR A 129 -13.00 14.82 -0.02
N SER A 130 -12.94 13.52 -0.26
CA SER A 130 -12.46 12.53 0.72
C SER A 130 -11.06 12.89 1.20
N ASN A 131 -10.79 12.72 2.50
CA ASN A 131 -9.44 12.91 3.05
C ASN A 131 -8.42 11.98 2.38
N HIS A 132 -8.83 10.80 1.94
CA HIS A 132 -7.97 9.90 1.17
C HIS A 132 -7.58 10.45 -0.21
N LEU A 133 -8.42 11.32 -0.80
CA LEU A 133 -8.09 12.02 -2.06
C LEU A 133 -7.16 13.22 -1.84
N LEU A 134 -7.25 13.87 -0.67
CA LEU A 134 -6.37 14.98 -0.28
C LEU A 134 -4.97 14.49 0.16
N GLY A 135 -4.87 13.23 0.57
CA GLY A 135 -3.64 12.61 1.04
C GLY A 135 -3.41 12.75 2.54
N PRO A 136 -2.30 12.17 3.05
CA PRO A 136 -2.04 12.10 4.49
C PRO A 136 -1.65 13.47 5.05
N LYS A 137 -2.32 13.89 6.14
CA LYS A 137 -2.05 15.14 6.85
C LYS A 137 -0.94 14.96 7.89
N LEU A 138 -0.22 16.04 8.16
CA LEU A 138 0.77 16.10 9.24
C LEU A 138 0.06 16.06 10.60
N PHE A 139 0.67 15.38 11.58
CA PHE A 139 0.17 15.31 12.95
C PHE A 139 1.33 15.41 13.96
N PRO A 140 1.10 16.00 15.14
CA PRO A 140 2.10 16.07 16.20
C PRO A 140 2.25 14.73 16.93
N LEU A 141 3.40 14.53 17.59
CA LEU A 141 3.69 13.33 18.39
C LEU A 141 2.62 13.06 19.47
N ASP A 142 2.15 14.11 20.15
CA ASP A 142 1.17 13.97 21.24
C ASP A 142 -0.14 13.34 20.75
N ARG A 143 -0.58 13.71 19.54
CA ARG A 143 -1.78 13.15 18.92
C ARG A 143 -1.59 11.67 18.60
N LEU A 144 -0.42 11.28 18.10
CA LEU A 144 -0.09 9.88 17.83
C LEU A 144 -0.18 9.05 19.12
N LEU A 145 0.47 9.51 20.19
CA LEU A 145 0.49 8.81 21.48
C LEU A 145 -0.91 8.72 22.09
N ALA A 146 -1.70 9.79 22.03
CA ALA A 146 -3.07 9.81 22.53
C ALA A 146 -3.96 8.78 21.80
N ILE A 147 -3.85 8.68 20.46
CA ILE A 147 -4.58 7.68 19.68
C ILE A 147 -4.07 6.27 20.01
N LEU A 148 -2.75 6.07 20.07
CA LEU A 148 -2.12 4.79 20.41
C LEU A 148 -2.64 4.25 21.75
N TYR A 149 -2.59 5.05 22.81
CA TYR A 149 -3.04 4.64 24.14
C TYR A 149 -4.55 4.47 24.25
N SER A 150 -5.32 5.03 23.32
CA SER A 150 -6.76 4.78 23.23
C SER A 150 -7.09 3.43 22.59
N ILE A 151 -6.41 3.11 21.47
CA ILE A 151 -6.72 1.91 20.68
C ILE A 151 -6.06 0.63 21.21
N VAL A 152 -5.01 0.75 22.02
CA VAL A 152 -4.38 -0.40 22.66
C VAL A 152 -5.12 -0.71 23.97
N ASP A 153 -5.56 -1.95 24.14
CA ASP A 153 -6.32 -2.35 25.33
C ASP A 153 -5.45 -2.66 26.56
N SER A 154 -4.15 -2.90 26.38
CA SER A 154 -3.21 -3.04 27.48
C SER A 154 -2.79 -1.68 28.04
N ARG A 155 -2.53 -1.61 29.36
CA ARG A 155 -1.89 -0.43 29.96
C ARG A 155 -0.46 -0.33 29.45
N VAL A 156 -0.26 0.44 28.39
CA VAL A 156 1.07 0.72 27.84
C VAL A 156 1.70 1.85 28.64
N ALA A 157 2.79 1.57 29.34
CA ALA A 157 3.59 2.62 29.94
C ALA A 157 4.36 3.37 28.83
N PRO A 158 4.45 4.72 28.90
CA PRO A 158 5.29 5.50 27.99
C PRO A 158 6.77 5.18 28.26
N THR A 159 7.29 4.18 27.57
CA THR A 159 8.68 3.73 27.71
C THR A 159 9.52 4.25 26.56
N ALA A 160 10.84 4.39 26.78
CA ALA A 160 11.80 4.75 25.73
C ALA A 160 11.71 3.83 24.49
N ASN A 161 11.27 2.58 24.68
CA ASN A 161 11.07 1.61 23.61
C ASN A 161 9.99 2.02 22.60
N ILE A 162 8.96 2.77 23.02
CA ILE A 162 7.91 3.25 22.11
C ILE A 162 8.48 4.33 21.20
N PHE A 163 9.23 5.28 21.75
CA PHE A 163 9.89 6.32 20.98
C PHE A 163 10.93 5.73 20.01
N SER A 164 11.71 4.74 20.47
CA SER A 164 12.64 4.01 19.61
C SER A 164 11.93 3.33 18.44
N GLN A 165 10.78 2.69 18.67
CA GLN A 165 9.98 2.08 17.60
C GLN A 165 9.41 3.12 16.62
N ILE A 166 8.96 4.30 17.10
CA ILE A 166 8.52 5.39 16.23
C ILE A 166 9.66 5.82 15.30
N THR A 167 10.85 6.03 15.85
CA THR A 167 12.04 6.38 15.07
C THR A 167 12.39 5.28 14.06
N SER A 168 12.35 4.00 14.45
CA SER A 168 12.56 2.89 13.52
C SER A 168 11.54 2.87 12.36
N LEU A 169 10.27 3.17 12.63
CA LEU A 169 9.25 3.27 11.58
C LEU A 169 9.50 4.44 10.62
N VAL A 170 10.12 5.53 11.10
CA VAL A 170 10.59 6.63 10.24
C VAL A 170 11.78 6.18 9.39
N THR A 171 12.76 5.49 9.98
CA THR A 171 13.91 4.94 9.24
C THR A 171 13.47 3.96 8.15
N LEU A 172 12.45 3.13 8.42
CA LEU A 172 11.84 2.19 7.47
C LEU A 172 10.93 2.86 6.43
N GLN A 173 10.80 4.19 6.43
CA GLN A 173 9.95 4.97 5.51
C GLN A 173 8.45 4.59 5.57
N LEU A 174 8.00 3.98 6.67
CA LEU A 174 6.58 3.74 6.95
C LEU A 174 5.92 4.97 7.58
N LEU A 175 6.74 5.83 8.19
CA LEU A 175 6.43 7.18 8.62
C LEU A 175 7.45 8.15 8.04
N THR A 176 7.07 9.41 7.89
CA THR A 176 7.98 10.50 7.56
C THR A 176 7.93 11.52 8.68
N LEU A 177 9.09 11.90 9.19
CA LEU A 177 9.25 13.06 10.07
C LEU A 177 9.40 14.31 9.19
N VAL A 178 8.57 15.31 9.44
CA VAL A 178 8.57 16.60 8.75
C VAL A 178 8.81 17.68 9.79
N GLY A 179 9.98 18.28 9.77
CA GLY A 179 10.42 19.33 10.66
C GLY A 179 11.81 19.82 10.24
N HIS A 180 12.08 21.10 10.45
CA HIS A 180 13.42 21.67 10.30
C HIS A 180 14.01 21.84 11.70
N ASP A 181 15.33 21.70 11.86
CA ASP A 181 16.00 21.86 13.17
C ASP A 181 15.79 23.26 13.79
N ASP A 182 15.35 24.24 13.00
CA ASP A 182 15.15 25.64 13.40
C ASP A 182 13.74 25.99 13.91
N GLN A 183 12.82 25.02 14.01
CA GLN A 183 11.45 25.27 14.50
C GLN A 183 11.30 24.98 15.99
N LEU A 184 10.79 25.97 16.75
CA LEU A 184 10.38 25.82 18.15
C LEU A 184 9.16 24.87 18.33
N ASP A 185 8.50 24.50 17.24
CA ASP A 185 7.35 23.60 17.22
C ASP A 185 7.84 22.14 17.23
N GLY A 186 7.16 21.27 17.98
CA GLY A 186 7.57 19.87 18.12
C GLY A 186 7.55 19.09 16.80
N PRO A 187 8.20 17.91 16.73
CA PRO A 187 8.28 17.10 15.52
C PRO A 187 6.88 16.73 14.99
N LYS A 188 6.67 16.93 13.68
CA LYS A 188 5.43 16.53 13.00
C LYS A 188 5.68 15.30 12.15
N TYR A 189 4.74 14.36 12.19
CA TYR A 189 4.83 13.10 11.47
C TYR A 189 3.75 13.01 10.39
N LYS A 190 4.02 12.15 9.41
CA LYS A 190 3.10 11.78 8.33
C LYS A 190 3.16 10.29 8.10
N CYS A 191 2.00 9.66 7.89
CA CYS A 191 1.94 8.25 7.49
C CYS A 191 2.06 8.12 5.96
N THR A 192 2.91 7.20 5.49
CA THR A 192 3.20 6.99 4.05
C THR A 192 2.54 5.74 3.47
N VAL A 193 1.97 4.88 4.32
CA VAL A 193 1.43 3.59 3.90
C VAL A 193 0.04 3.70 3.28
N SER A 194 -0.29 2.76 2.41
CA SER A 194 -1.60 2.70 1.74
C SER A 194 -2.69 2.13 2.66
N LEU A 195 -3.95 2.32 2.25
CA LEU A 195 -5.11 1.74 2.94
C LEU A 195 -5.06 0.21 2.97
N ASP A 196 -4.64 -0.43 1.87
CA ASP A 196 -4.60 -1.89 1.81
C ASP A 196 -3.51 -2.47 2.72
N PHE A 197 -2.35 -1.80 2.77
CA PHE A 197 -1.25 -2.19 3.66
C PHE A 197 -1.67 -2.10 5.13
N ILE A 198 -2.26 -0.97 5.54
CA ILE A 198 -2.68 -0.82 6.94
C ILE A 198 -3.84 -1.74 7.31
N ARG A 199 -4.75 -2.04 6.38
CA ARG A 199 -5.80 -3.03 6.57
C ARG A 199 -5.22 -4.43 6.76
N ALA A 200 -4.20 -4.80 5.99
CA ALA A 200 -3.51 -6.07 6.17
C ALA A 200 -2.89 -6.17 7.58
N ILE A 201 -2.17 -5.13 8.02
CA ILE A 201 -1.59 -5.07 9.36
C ILE A 201 -2.66 -5.13 10.45
N ALA A 202 -3.73 -4.35 10.33
CA ALA A 202 -4.82 -4.29 11.30
C ALA A 202 -5.51 -5.64 11.48
N ARG A 203 -5.69 -6.43 10.40
CA ARG A 203 -6.19 -7.81 10.50
C ARG A 203 -5.29 -8.71 11.32
N THR A 204 -3.96 -8.57 11.24
CA THR A 204 -3.03 -9.41 12.01
C THR A 204 -3.09 -9.18 13.53
N VAL A 205 -3.65 -8.04 13.97
CA VAL A 205 -3.87 -7.71 15.38
C VAL A 205 -5.36 -7.66 15.74
N ASN A 206 -6.22 -8.19 14.88
CA ASN A 206 -7.68 -8.22 15.04
C ASN A 206 -8.29 -6.83 15.32
N PHE A 207 -7.77 -5.78 14.67
CA PHE A 207 -8.25 -4.40 14.80
C PHE A 207 -9.07 -3.98 13.57
N ASP A 208 -10.29 -3.48 13.80
CA ASP A 208 -11.17 -3.01 12.72
C ASP A 208 -10.95 -1.52 12.41
N ILE A 209 -9.93 -1.23 11.60
CA ILE A 209 -9.53 0.14 11.27
C ILE A 209 -10.62 0.96 10.55
N ILE A 210 -11.48 0.30 9.76
CA ILE A 210 -12.48 0.99 8.93
C ILE A 210 -13.50 1.74 9.80
N LYS A 211 -13.86 1.18 10.97
CA LYS A 211 -14.77 1.84 11.94
C LYS A 211 -14.24 3.16 12.48
N TYR A 212 -12.92 3.36 12.45
CA TYR A 212 -12.25 4.53 12.99
C TYR A 212 -11.91 5.58 11.93
N LEU A 213 -12.15 5.32 10.64
CA LEU A 213 -11.85 6.26 9.56
C LEU A 213 -13.06 7.14 9.24
N TYR A 214 -12.85 8.45 9.22
CA TYR A 214 -13.92 9.45 9.04
C TYR A 214 -14.64 9.33 7.68
N ASP A 215 -13.90 8.97 6.62
CA ASP A 215 -14.43 8.92 5.26
C ASP A 215 -15.39 7.75 5.01
N PHE A 216 -15.33 6.70 5.82
CA PHE A 216 -16.11 5.45 5.63
C PHE A 216 -17.36 5.38 6.53
N LEU A 217 -17.82 6.51 7.06
CA LEU A 217 -19.01 6.66 7.92
C LEU A 217 -20.21 7.33 7.25
#